data_AF-A0A658NLL7-F1
#
_entry.id   AF-A0A658NLL7-F1
#
_cell.length_a   1.000
_cell.length_b   1.000
_cell.length_c   1.000
_cell.angle_alpha   90.00
_cell.angle_beta   90.00
_cell.angle_gamma   90.00
#
_symmetry.space_group_name_H-M   'P 1'
#
loop_
_entity.id
_entity.type
_entity.pdbx_description
1 polymer ?
#
loop_
_entity_poly.entity_id
_entity_poly.type
_entity_poly.pdbx_seq_one_letter_code
_entity_poly.pdbx_strand_id
1 'polypeptide(L)'
;SRLETPLEARVLDGGNVLIATARSNDERREALGRRGAEVVVLPNPSGKVDLASLFRELARRGANEVLCEAGFRLNGSLLREGCADELL
;
A
#
# COMPACT_ATOMS: atom_id res chain seq x y z
N SER A 1 -4.46 5.29 1.63
CA SER A 1 -5.47 5.12 0.56
C SER A 1 -5.70 6.35 -0.33
N ARG A 2 -5.26 7.57 0.04
CA ARG A 2 -5.51 8.81 -0.73
C ARG A 2 -4.30 9.32 -1.51
N LEU A 3 -3.24 8.51 -1.61
CA LEU A 3 -1.96 8.86 -2.25
C LEU A 3 -1.26 10.07 -1.62
N GLU A 4 -1.30 10.23 -0.30
CA GLU A 4 -0.80 11.42 0.42
C GLU A 4 0.65 11.33 0.91
N THR A 5 1.38 10.28 0.53
CA THR A 5 2.80 10.15 0.91
C THR A 5 3.57 11.42 0.52
N PRO A 6 4.22 12.10 1.47
CA PRO A 6 5.03 13.29 1.17
C PRO A 6 6.15 12.94 0.20
N LEU A 7 6.48 13.84 -0.74
CA LEU A 7 7.52 13.57 -1.75
C LEU A 7 8.92 13.50 -1.13
N GLU A 8 9.10 14.13 0.02
CA GLU A 8 10.27 14.22 0.85
C GLU A 8 10.39 13.09 1.89
N ALA A 9 9.42 12.17 1.92
CA ALA A 9 9.46 11.05 2.84
C ALA A 9 10.67 10.15 2.58
N ARG A 10 11.50 9.93 3.60
CA ARG A 10 12.74 9.14 3.51
C ARG A 10 12.53 7.71 3.03
N VAL A 11 11.34 7.13 3.24
CA VAL A 11 10.99 5.79 2.74
C VAL A 11 11.13 5.70 1.21
N LEU A 12 10.94 6.81 0.49
CA LEU A 12 11.08 6.87 -0.97
C LEU A 12 12.54 6.76 -1.42
N ASP A 13 13.49 7.01 -0.53
CA ASP A 13 14.90 6.93 -0.88
C ASP A 13 15.30 5.46 -1.08
N GLY A 14 15.94 5.14 -2.21
CA GLY A 14 16.36 3.78 -2.56
C GLY A 14 15.47 3.05 -3.58
N GLY A 15 14.33 3.63 -3.97
CA GLY A 15 13.59 3.22 -5.17
C GLY A 15 12.94 1.82 -5.14
N ASN A 16 12.81 1.21 -3.97
CA ASN A 16 12.15 -0.08 -3.78
C ASN A 16 10.85 0.08 -2.97
N VAL A 17 9.98 1.00 -3.41
CA VAL A 17 8.73 1.34 -2.71
C VAL A 17 7.53 1.06 -3.59
N LEU A 18 6.58 0.30 -3.05
CA LEU A 18 5.24 0.15 -3.60
C LEU A 18 4.24 0.98 -2.77
N ILE A 19 3.49 1.85 -3.43
CA ILE A 19 2.42 2.64 -2.80
C ILE A 19 1.07 2.13 -3.31
N ALA A 20 0.26 1.61 -2.40
CA ALA A 20 -1.13 1.23 -2.69
C ALA A 20 -2.11 2.37 -2.38
N THR A 21 -2.99 2.69 -3.33
CA THR A 21 -4.00 3.74 -3.19
C THR A 21 -5.37 3.28 -3.67
N ALA A 22 -6.43 3.94 -3.18
CA ALA A 22 -7.81 3.72 -3.62
C ALA A 22 -8.29 4.82 -4.58
N ARG A 23 -7.42 5.78 -4.90
CA ARG A 23 -7.73 6.93 -5.76
C ARG A 23 -6.61 7.11 -6.77
N SER A 24 -6.97 7.32 -8.03
CA SER A 24 -6.04 7.80 -9.05
C SER A 24 -5.81 9.31 -8.87
N ASN A 25 -4.56 9.71 -9.06
CA ASN A 25 -4.13 11.10 -9.20
C ASN A 25 -2.83 11.06 -9.99
N ASP A 26 -2.90 11.33 -11.29
CA ASP A 26 -1.79 11.07 -12.19
C ASP A 26 -0.59 11.98 -11.92
N GLU A 27 -0.83 13.25 -11.58
CA GLU A 27 0.23 14.18 -11.16
C GLU A 27 1.02 13.64 -9.96
N ARG A 28 0.33 13.18 -8.91
CA ARG A 28 0.99 12.60 -7.74
C ARG A 28 1.67 11.27 -8.04
N ARG A 29 1.07 10.43 -8.89
CA ARG A 29 1.67 9.16 -9.31
C ARG A 29 2.98 9.39 -10.03
N GLU A 30 3.02 10.35 -10.96
CA GLU A 30 4.25 10.73 -11.65
C GLU A 30 5.29 11.31 -10.70
N ALA A 31 4.89 12.22 -9.81
CA ALA A 31 5.82 12.83 -8.86
C ALA A 31 6.46 11.80 -7.91
N LEU A 32 5.67 10.84 -7.42
CA LEU A 32 6.17 9.71 -6.61
C LEU A 32 7.01 8.73 -7.46
N GLY A 33 6.63 8.50 -8.71
CA GLY A 33 7.39 7.72 -9.68
C GLY A 33 8.78 8.27 -9.93
N ARG A 34 8.92 9.60 -10.07
CA ARG A 34 10.22 10.28 -10.19
C ARG A 34 11.10 10.13 -8.93
N ARG A 35 10.51 9.83 -7.78
CA ARG A 35 11.21 9.49 -6.53
C ARG A 35 11.52 7.99 -6.41
N GLY A 36 11.17 7.17 -7.40
CA GLY A 36 11.44 5.74 -7.42
C GLY A 36 10.32 4.87 -6.81
N ALA A 37 9.13 5.42 -6.56
CA ALA A 37 8.00 4.62 -6.08
C ALA A 37 7.13 4.11 -7.24
N GLU A 38 6.70 2.86 -7.15
CA GLU A 38 5.64 2.33 -7.98
C GLU A 38 4.28 2.56 -7.31
N VAL A 39 3.26 2.96 -8.08
CA VAL A 39 1.92 3.22 -7.53
C VAL A 39 0.87 2.31 -8.17
N VAL A 40 0.22 1.50 -7.32
CA VAL A 40 -0.91 0.62 -7.69
C VAL A 40 -2.22 1.15 -7.14
N VAL A 41 -3.28 1.11 -7.96
CA VAL A 41 -4.62 1.61 -7.62
C VAL A 41 -5.54 0.40 -7.41
N LEU A 42 -5.94 0.16 -6.17
CA LEU A 42 -6.67 -1.03 -5.72
C LEU A 42 -7.85 -0.61 -4.83
N PRO A 43 -8.92 0.01 -5.37
CA PRO A 43 -10.04 0.47 -4.57
C PRO A 43 -10.98 -0.69 -4.22
N ASN A 44 -11.44 -0.72 -2.96
CA ASN A 44 -12.60 -1.51 -2.56
C ASN A 44 -13.90 -0.66 -2.70
N PRO A 45 -15.10 -1.25 -2.58
CA PRO A 45 -16.37 -0.53 -2.70
C PRO A 45 -16.55 0.63 -1.70
N SER A 46 -15.81 0.63 -0.59
CA SER A 46 -15.83 1.71 0.42
C SER A 46 -14.81 2.83 0.15
N GLY A 47 -14.13 2.82 -1.01
CA GLY A 47 -13.11 3.80 -1.36
C GLY A 47 -11.84 3.72 -0.50
N LYS A 48 -11.58 2.55 0.07
CA LYS A 48 -10.31 2.19 0.75
C LYS A 48 -9.50 1.27 -0.15
N VAL A 49 -8.27 0.96 0.26
CA VAL A 49 -7.48 -0.03 -0.46
C VAL A 49 -8.11 -1.40 -0.19
N ASP A 50 -8.33 -2.19 -1.24
CA ASP A 50 -8.74 -3.58 -1.14
C ASP A 50 -7.55 -4.42 -0.66
N LEU A 51 -7.57 -4.85 0.61
CA LEU A 51 -6.40 -5.50 1.22
C LEU A 51 -6.15 -6.87 0.60
N ALA A 52 -7.20 -7.64 0.30
CA ALA A 52 -7.06 -8.93 -0.37
C ALA A 52 -6.36 -8.79 -1.73
N SER A 53 -6.71 -7.76 -2.51
CA SER A 53 -6.07 -7.48 -3.79
C SER A 53 -4.64 -6.97 -3.63
N LEU A 54 -4.35 -6.20 -2.57
CA LEU A 54 -2.99 -5.81 -2.23
C LEU A 54 -2.11 -7.02 -1.92
N PHE A 55 -2.57 -7.97 -1.10
CA PHE A 55 -1.79 -9.18 -0.80
C PHE A 55 -1.60 -10.08 -2.02
N ARG A 56 -2.60 -10.19 -2.91
CA ARG A 56 -2.42 -10.88 -4.20
C ARG A 56 -1.35 -10.21 -5.08
N GLU A 57 -1.31 -8.89 -5.10
CA GLU A 57 -0.30 -8.14 -5.85
C GLU A 57 1.10 -8.32 -5.25
N LEU A 58 1.22 -8.37 -3.93
CA LEU A 58 2.47 -8.69 -3.23
C LEU A 58 2.92 -10.13 -3.52
N ALA A 59 2.01 -11.10 -3.46
CA ALA A 59 2.29 -12.50 -3.78
C ALA A 59 2.75 -12.67 -5.24
N ARG A 60 2.12 -11.96 -6.19
CA ARG A 60 2.54 -11.93 -7.61
C ARG A 60 3.98 -11.42 -7.78
N ARG A 61 4.44 -10.55 -6.87
CA ARG A 61 5.81 -10.01 -6.84
C ARG A 61 6.79 -10.90 -6.05
N GLY A 62 6.34 -12.03 -5.53
CA GLY A 62 7.16 -12.99 -4.80
C GLY A 62 7.29 -12.70 -3.29
N ALA A 63 6.47 -11.81 -2.72
CA ALA A 63 6.42 -11.64 -1.28
C ALA A 63 5.61 -12.80 -0.66
N ASN A 64 6.31 -13.69 0.04
CA ASN A 64 5.71 -14.85 0.71
C ASN A 64 5.24 -14.50 2.13
N GLU A 65 5.95 -13.59 2.80
CA GLU A 65 5.66 -13.13 4.15
C GLU A 65 5.69 -11.60 4.17
N VAL A 66 4.78 -11.01 4.93
CA VAL A 66 4.66 -9.55 5.06
C VAL A 66 4.54 -9.21 6.54
N LEU A 67 5.58 -8.59 7.09
CA LEU A 67 5.50 -7.96 8.39
C LEU A 67 4.74 -6.65 8.25
N CYS A 68 3.60 -6.52 8.92
CA CYS A 68 2.82 -5.29 8.91
C CYS A 68 3.05 -4.45 10.16
N GLU A 69 3.80 -3.35 10.01
CA GLU A 69 3.92 -2.31 11.01
C GLU A 69 3.01 -1.14 10.67
N ALA A 70 1.93 -0.96 11.44
CA ALA A 70 1.00 0.12 11.20
C ALA A 70 0.24 0.57 12.46
N GLY A 71 -0.45 1.71 12.32
CA GLY A 71 -1.35 2.21 13.37
C GLY A 71 -2.67 1.43 13.45
N PHE A 72 -3.39 1.63 14.56
CA PHE A 72 -4.60 0.89 14.93
C PHE A 72 -5.65 0.73 13.82
N ARG A 73 -5.78 1.72 12.92
CA ARG A 73 -6.74 1.68 11.81
C ARG A 73 -6.44 0.58 10.80
N LEU A 74 -5.18 0.44 10.38
CA LEU A 74 -4.81 -0.57 9.39
C LEU A 74 -4.82 -1.96 10.03
N ASN A 75 -4.31 -2.10 11.26
CA ASN A 75 -4.34 -3.37 12.01
C ASN A 75 -5.79 -3.87 12.17
N GLY A 76 -6.72 -2.98 12.53
CA GLY A 76 -8.14 -3.32 12.62
C GLY A 76 -8.80 -3.63 11.26
N SER A 77 -8.28 -3.10 10.15
CA SER A 77 -8.74 -3.48 8.80
C SER A 77 -8.22 -4.85 8.40
N LEU A 78 -6.94 -5.15 8.66
CA LEU A 78 -6.33 -6.46 8.37
C LEU A 78 -7.07 -7.59 9.08
N LEU A 79 -7.37 -7.43 10.37
CA LEU A 79 -8.13 -8.41 11.15
C LEU A 79 -9.55 -8.58 10.63
N ARG A 80 -10.25 -7.48 10.34
CA ARG A 80 -11.64 -7.50 9.85
C ARG A 80 -11.76 -8.15 8.47
N GLU A 81 -10.77 -7.92 7.61
CA GLU A 81 -10.72 -8.45 6.25
C GLU A 81 -10.10 -9.85 6.19
N GLY A 82 -9.75 -10.46 7.34
CA GLY A 82 -9.18 -11.80 7.40
C GLY A 82 -7.82 -11.92 6.70
N CYS A 83 -7.05 -10.83 6.69
CA CYS A 83 -5.77 -10.72 6.00
C CYS A 83 -4.55 -10.81 6.96
N ALA A 84 -4.76 -11.26 8.20
CA ALA A 84 -3.71 -11.46 9.17
C ALA A 84 -3.78 -12.88 9.71
N ASP A 85 -2.68 -13.63 9.55
CA ASP A 85 -2.56 -15.01 10.00
C ASP A 85 -1.95 -15.12 11.42
N GLU A 86 -1.10 -14.16 11.81
CA GLU A 86 -0.40 -14.11 13.09
C GLU A 86 -0.36 -12.68 13.66
N LEU A 87 -0.31 -12.57 15.00
CA LEU A 87 -0.15 -11.32 15.75
C LEU A 87 1.04 -11.45 16.71
N LEU A 88 1.92 -10.44 16.71
CA LEU A 88 3.15 -10.37 17.51
C LEU A 88 3.06 -9.34 18.63
#